data_AF-A0A4U5P0Z0-F1
#
_entry.id   AF-A0A4U5P0Z0-F1
#
_cell.length_a   1.000
_cell.length_b   1.000
_cell.length_c   1.000
_cell.angle_alpha   90.00
_cell.angle_beta   90.00
_cell.angle_gamma   90.00
#
_symmetry.space_group_name_H-M   'P 1'
#
loop_
_entity.id
_entity.type
_entity.pdbx_description
1 polymer ?
#
loop_
_entity_poly.entity_id
_entity_poly.type
_entity_poly.pdbx_seq_one_letter_code
_entity_poly.pdbx_strand_id
1 'polypeptide(L)'
;MSTFPRINCSICFGWLDGSSDAASTSCGHIFHKSCLSYWFSQSRTCPYCRRSSSEPRDVFFSTAPFDQNSCAEELLLALAANDLLQAKIDRLNNASPSVKVALLDIMNSAPAFWEKMVLNLVNKITDVLGSQIAP
;
A
#
# COMPACT_ATOMS: atom_id res chain seq x y z
N MET A 1 -2.01 5.41 2.28
CA MET A 1 -1.27 4.63 3.30
C MET A 1 -2.20 3.51 3.75
N SER A 2 -1.78 2.24 3.66
CA SER A 2 -2.68 1.11 3.98
C SER A 2 -3.13 1.16 5.45
N THR A 3 -4.43 1.14 5.69
CA THR A 3 -5.08 1.30 7.01
C THR A 3 -5.26 -0.01 7.78
N PHE A 4 -4.66 -1.11 7.31
CA PHE A 4 -4.87 -2.42 7.94
C PHE A 4 -3.84 -2.69 9.05
N PRO A 5 -4.28 -2.99 10.28
CA PRO A 5 -3.38 -3.37 11.36
C PRO A 5 -2.69 -4.70 11.02
N ARG A 6 -1.36 -4.70 11.08
CA ARG A 6 -0.52 -5.89 10.89
C ARG A 6 -0.04 -6.41 12.24
N ILE A 7 0.05 -7.73 12.38
CA ILE A 7 0.50 -8.38 13.61
C ILE A 7 2.03 -8.31 13.67
N ASN A 8 2.58 -7.82 14.79
CA ASN A 8 4.02 -7.72 15.02
C ASN A 8 4.44 -8.33 16.36
N CYS A 9 5.72 -8.64 16.50
CA CYS A 9 6.32 -9.05 17.75
C CYS A 9 6.72 -7.81 18.56
N SER A 10 6.14 -7.60 19.75
CA SER A 10 6.46 -6.41 20.55
C SER A 10 7.82 -6.45 21.28
N ILE A 11 8.62 -7.50 21.08
CA ILE A 11 10.00 -7.60 21.59
C ILE A 11 10.97 -6.99 20.58
N CYS A 12 10.90 -7.40 19.31
CA CYS A 12 11.82 -6.95 18.25
C CYS A 12 11.20 -5.95 17.27
N PHE A 13 9.90 -5.69 17.39
CA PHE A 13 9.08 -4.86 16.49
C PHE A 13 8.99 -5.36 15.03
N GLY A 14 9.48 -6.58 14.75
CA GLY A 14 9.35 -7.23 13.44
C GLY A 14 7.97 -7.83 13.19
N TRP A 15 7.64 -8.06 11.92
CA TRP A 15 6.35 -8.65 11.50
C TRP A 15 6.25 -10.14 11.86
N LEU A 16 5.03 -10.57 12.18
CA LEU A 16 4.67 -11.98 12.31
C LEU A 16 4.01 -12.43 11.00
N ASP A 17 4.82 -12.53 9.95
CA ASP A 17 4.41 -12.79 8.56
C ASP A 17 4.57 -14.25 8.12
N GLY A 18 4.90 -15.15 9.05
CA GLY A 18 5.15 -16.56 8.77
C GLY A 18 6.56 -16.88 8.27
N SER A 19 7.44 -15.88 8.11
CA SER A 19 8.86 -16.11 7.78
C SER A 19 9.67 -16.78 8.89
N SER A 20 9.13 -16.80 10.11
CA SER A 20 9.78 -17.33 11.30
C SER A 20 8.76 -17.94 12.25
N ASP A 21 9.21 -18.93 13.03
CA ASP A 21 8.38 -19.61 14.02
C ASP A 21 7.82 -18.60 15.04
N ALA A 22 6.55 -18.77 15.39
CA ALA A 22 5.87 -17.98 16.40
C ALA A 22 5.48 -18.84 17.60
N ALA A 23 5.48 -18.22 18.78
CA ALA A 23 5.02 -18.83 20.00
C ALA A 23 4.13 -17.87 20.79
N SER A 24 3.15 -18.44 21.48
CA SER A 24 2.24 -17.72 22.37
C SER A 24 2.58 -17.96 23.84
N THR A 25 2.23 -16.98 24.66
CA THR A 25 2.21 -17.09 26.11
C THR A 25 0.90 -17.67 26.61
N SER A 26 0.83 -18.03 27.90
CA SER A 26 -0.39 -18.54 28.57
C SER A 26 -1.63 -17.67 28.33
N CYS A 27 -1.44 -16.35 28.23
CA CYS A 27 -2.49 -15.36 28.01
C CYS A 27 -2.87 -15.11 26.54
N GLY A 28 -2.19 -15.75 25.58
CA GLY A 28 -2.53 -15.71 24.16
C GLY A 28 -1.76 -14.67 23.33
N HIS A 29 -0.96 -13.78 23.92
CA HIS A 29 -0.10 -12.88 23.13
C HIS A 29 1.00 -13.68 22.42
N ILE A 30 1.25 -13.32 21.15
CA ILE A 30 2.12 -14.03 20.21
C ILE A 30 3.38 -13.21 19.93
N PHE A 31 4.51 -13.89 19.81
CA PHE A 31 5.83 -13.33 19.55
C PHE A 31 6.60 -14.30 18.64
N HIS A 32 7.73 -13.86 18.06
CA HIS A 32 8.67 -14.82 17.48
C HIS A 32 9.13 -15.80 18.55
N LYS A 33 9.24 -17.08 18.21
CA LYS A 33 9.63 -18.14 19.13
C LYS A 33 10.99 -17.84 19.76
N SER A 34 11.97 -17.43 18.96
CA SER A 34 13.30 -17.03 19.43
C SER A 34 13.24 -15.86 20.42
N CYS A 35 12.47 -14.82 20.12
CA CYS A 35 12.29 -13.67 21.01
C CYS A 35 11.65 -14.07 22.35
N LEU A 36 10.60 -14.89 22.31
CA LEU A 36 9.92 -15.34 23.52
C LEU A 36 10.78 -16.27 24.37
N SER A 37 11.51 -17.20 23.73
CA SER A 37 12.46 -18.08 24.41
C SER A 37 13.57 -17.29 25.10
N TYR A 38 14.13 -16.27 24.43
CA TYR A 38 15.10 -15.38 25.05
C TYR A 38 14.50 -14.66 26.26
N TRP A 39 13.29 -14.12 26.16
CA TRP A 39 12.61 -13.48 27.28
C TRP A 39 12.40 -14.45 28.45
N PHE A 40 12.00 -15.70 28.19
CA PHE A 40 11.74 -16.70 29.23
C PHE A 40 13.00 -17.20 29.94
N SER A 41 14.18 -16.99 29.35
CA SER A 41 15.45 -17.20 30.05
C SER A 41 15.67 -16.19 31.19
N GLN A 42 14.99 -15.04 31.14
CA GLN A 42 15.11 -13.95 32.12
C GLN A 42 13.86 -13.81 32.99
N SER A 43 12.66 -14.00 32.43
CA SER A 43 11.38 -13.81 33.14
C SER A 43 10.28 -14.71 32.61
N ARG A 44 9.57 -15.41 33.51
CA ARG A 44 8.42 -16.27 33.20
C ARG A 44 7.09 -15.48 33.14
N THR A 45 7.11 -14.34 32.47
CA THR A 45 5.95 -13.45 32.29
C THR A 45 5.76 -13.08 30.83
N CYS A 46 4.52 -12.78 30.44
CA CYS A 46 4.22 -12.26 29.12
C CYS A 46 4.89 -10.87 28.92
N PRO A 47 5.69 -10.68 27.85
CA PRO A 47 6.31 -9.38 27.55
C PRO A 47 5.30 -8.23 27.37
N TYR A 48 4.08 -8.55 26.92
CA TYR A 48 3.04 -7.57 26.63
C TYR A 48 2.19 -7.23 27.87
N CYS A 49 1.55 -8.22 28.50
CA CYS A 49 0.61 -7.98 29.61
C CYS A 49 1.12 -8.38 30.99
N ARG A 50 2.37 -8.85 31.10
CA ARG A 50 3.05 -9.23 32.36
C ARG A 50 2.42 -10.38 33.16
N ARG A 51 1.35 -11.02 32.65
CA ARG A 51 0.78 -12.23 33.28
C ARG A 51 1.80 -13.36 33.30
N SER A 52 1.83 -14.13 34.39
CA SER A 52 2.69 -15.31 34.51
C SER A 52 2.38 -16.35 33.44
N SER A 53 3.42 -17.00 32.93
CA SER A 53 3.32 -18.03 31.90
C SER A 53 4.32 -19.13 32.19
N SER A 54 3.86 -20.38 32.16
CA SER A 54 4.70 -21.53 32.44
C SER A 54 5.71 -21.77 31.31
N GLU A 55 5.25 -21.94 30.08
CA GLU A 55 6.10 -22.28 28.93
C GLU A 55 5.59 -21.61 27.63
N PRO A 56 6.45 -21.38 26.63
CA PRO A 56 6.03 -20.95 25.30
C PRO A 56 5.21 -22.07 24.64
N ARG A 57 4.16 -21.69 23.91
CA ARG A 57 3.37 -22.63 23.11
C ARG A 57 3.52 -22.28 21.63
N ASP A 58 4.05 -23.21 20.86
CA ASP A 58 4.19 -23.04 19.41
C ASP A 58 2.84 -22.73 18.75
N VAL A 59 2.85 -21.79 17.82
CA VAL A 59 1.68 -21.37 17.05
C VAL A 59 1.97 -21.63 15.57
N PHE A 60 1.10 -22.41 14.93
CA PHE A 60 1.17 -22.69 13.51
C PHE A 60 0.06 -21.93 12.80
N PHE A 61 0.44 -21.04 11.89
CA PHE A 61 -0.52 -20.29 11.08
C PHE A 61 -0.92 -21.13 9.87
N SER A 62 -2.21 -21.35 9.68
CA SER A 62 -2.75 -21.85 8.41
C SER A 62 -2.68 -20.72 7.38
N THR A 63 -1.53 -20.56 6.74
CA THR A 63 -1.34 -19.58 5.67
C THR A 63 -1.78 -20.17 4.35
N ALA A 64 -2.71 -19.52 3.66
CA ALA A 64 -2.88 -19.72 2.23
C ALA A 64 -1.97 -18.73 1.49
N PRO A 65 -1.30 -19.13 0.40
CA PRO A 65 -0.66 -18.17 -0.47
C PRO A 65 -1.76 -17.25 -1.02
N PHE A 66 -1.83 -16.02 -0.50
CA PHE A 66 -2.55 -14.97 -1.18
C PHE A 66 -1.69 -14.62 -2.39
N ASP A 67 -2.22 -14.90 -3.57
CA ASP A 67 -1.48 -14.67 -4.81
C ASP A 67 -1.32 -13.15 -5.02
N GLN A 68 -0.20 -12.63 -4.54
CA GLN A 68 0.24 -11.28 -4.81
C GLN A 68 0.46 -11.06 -6.31
N ASN A 69 0.50 -12.10 -7.15
CA ASN A 69 0.53 -11.92 -8.60
C ASN A 69 -0.67 -11.12 -9.08
N SER A 70 -1.86 -11.26 -8.47
CA SER A 70 -3.01 -10.45 -8.86
C SER A 70 -2.73 -8.94 -8.77
N CYS A 71 -2.07 -8.49 -7.68
CA CYS A 71 -1.73 -7.09 -7.47
C CYS A 71 -0.45 -6.67 -8.23
N ALA A 72 0.50 -7.60 -8.40
CA ALA A 72 1.70 -7.36 -9.18
C ALA A 72 1.41 -7.26 -10.69
N GLU A 73 0.47 -8.05 -11.20
CA GLU A 73 0.00 -8.02 -12.59
C GLU A 73 -0.78 -6.74 -12.88
N GLU A 74 -1.69 -6.33 -11.98
CA GLU A 74 -2.35 -5.01 -12.06
C GLU A 74 -1.33 -3.86 -12.05
N LEU A 75 -0.31 -3.94 -11.19
CA LEU A 75 0.76 -2.93 -11.14
C LEU A 75 1.59 -2.94 -12.42
N LEU A 76 1.95 -4.11 -12.96
CA LEU A 76 2.70 -4.23 -14.22
C LEU A 76 1.90 -3.65 -15.40
N LEU A 77 0.59 -3.91 -15.46
CA LEU A 77 -0.29 -3.33 -16.47
C LEU A 77 -0.37 -1.80 -16.33
N ALA A 78 -0.47 -1.28 -15.10
CA ALA A 78 -0.47 0.16 -14.84
C ALA A 78 0.85 0.81 -15.26
N LEU A 79 2.00 0.18 -14.98
CA LEU A 79 3.32 0.65 -15.40
C LEU A 79 3.43 0.69 -16.94
N ALA A 80 3.02 -0.37 -17.63
CA ALA A 80 3.02 -0.41 -19.09
C ALA A 80 2.11 0.67 -19.72
N ALA A 81 0.95 0.94 -19.11
CA ALA A 81 0.07 2.02 -19.55
C ALA A 81 0.72 3.40 -19.36
N ASN A 82 1.44 3.61 -18.26
CA ASN A 82 2.18 4.85 -18.03
C ASN A 82 3.28 5.07 -19.06
N ASP A 83 4.06 4.03 -19.40
CA ASP A 83 5.10 4.13 -20.43
C ASP A 83 4.52 4.52 -21.80
N LEU A 84 3.36 3.94 -22.16
CA LEU A 84 2.67 4.30 -23.40
C LEU A 84 2.17 5.75 -23.39
N LEU A 85 1.62 6.21 -22.26
CA LEU A 85 1.20 7.60 -22.11
C LEU A 85 2.38 8.56 -22.20
N GLN A 86 3.51 8.20 -21.61
CA GLN A 86 4.72 9.01 -21.67
C GLN A 86 5.24 9.12 -23.11
N ALA A 87 5.27 8.02 -23.86
CA ALA A 87 5.63 8.04 -25.27
C ALA A 87 4.68 8.92 -26.12
N LYS A 88 3.39 8.97 -25.79
CA LYS A 88 2.44 9.88 -26.44
C LYS A 88 2.72 11.35 -26.10
N ILE A 89 3.02 11.65 -24.84
CA ILE A 89 3.41 12.98 -24.38
C ILE A 89 4.67 13.44 -25.12
N ASP A 90 5.69 12.58 -25.22
CA ASP A 90 6.94 12.90 -25.92
C ASP A 90 6.71 13.17 -27.41
N ARG A 91 5.81 12.43 -28.07
CA ARG A 91 5.42 12.69 -29.46
C ARG A 91 4.74 14.04 -29.63
N LEU A 92 3.86 14.43 -28.70
CA LEU A 92 3.21 15.74 -28.72
C LEU A 92 4.23 16.87 -28.46
N ASN A 93 5.13 16.67 -27.51
CA ASN A 93 6.20 17.62 -27.19
C ASN A 93 7.21 17.77 -28.33
N ASN A 94 7.47 16.71 -29.09
CA ASN A 94 8.36 16.73 -30.25
C ASN A 94 7.63 17.00 -31.57
N ALA A 95 6.32 17.31 -31.53
CA ALA A 95 5.56 17.63 -32.73
C ALA A 95 6.14 18.87 -33.43
N SER A 96 6.04 18.89 -34.76
CA SER A 96 6.50 20.01 -35.60
C SER A 96 5.95 21.35 -35.08
N PRO A 97 6.73 22.45 -35.17
CA PRO A 97 6.28 23.79 -34.79
C PRO A 97 4.92 24.17 -35.37
N SER A 98 4.62 23.75 -36.60
CA SER A 98 3.32 24.00 -37.26
C SER A 98 2.15 23.35 -36.53
N VAL A 99 2.35 22.16 -35.96
CA VAL A 99 1.33 21.45 -35.18
C VAL A 99 1.14 22.12 -33.82
N LYS A 100 2.22 22.56 -33.19
CA LYS A 100 2.16 23.29 -31.91
C LYS A 100 1.43 24.63 -32.07
N VAL A 101 1.69 25.37 -33.15
CA VAL A 101 0.99 26.63 -33.46
C VAL A 101 -0.50 26.36 -33.71
N ALA A 102 -0.84 25.36 -34.53
CA ALA A 102 -2.25 25.00 -34.76
C ALA A 102 -2.99 24.59 -33.47
N LEU A 103 -2.33 23.86 -32.56
CA LEU A 103 -2.88 23.51 -31.25
C LEU A 103 -3.08 24.76 -30.37
N LEU A 104 -2.11 25.67 -30.33
CA LEU A 104 -2.22 26.93 -29.59
C LEU A 104 -3.34 27.81 -30.15
N ASP A 105 -3.49 27.90 -31.47
CA ASP A 105 -4.57 28.65 -32.11
C ASP A 105 -5.95 28.06 -31.77
N ILE A 106 -6.09 26.73 -31.78
CA ILE A 106 -7.30 26.03 -31.33
C ILE A 106 -7.58 26.33 -29.85
N MET A 107 -6.55 26.25 -28.99
CA MET A 107 -6.69 26.57 -27.56
C MET A 107 -7.12 28.03 -27.32
N ASN A 108 -6.56 28.97 -28.10
CA ASN A 108 -6.85 30.40 -27.99
C ASN A 108 -8.18 30.81 -28.65
N SER A 109 -8.72 30.00 -29.57
CA SER A 109 -9.98 30.29 -30.26
C SER A 109 -11.24 30.17 -29.38
N ALA A 110 -11.16 29.46 -28.26
CA ALA A 110 -12.30 29.23 -27.37
C ALA A 110 -11.91 29.13 -25.88
N PRO A 111 -11.40 30.21 -25.27
CA PRO A 111 -10.88 30.18 -23.90
C PRO A 111 -11.95 29.78 -22.86
N ALA A 112 -13.20 30.27 -23.01
CA ALA A 112 -14.30 29.92 -22.12
C ALA A 112 -14.74 28.45 -22.21
N PHE A 113 -14.46 27.77 -23.33
CA PHE A 113 -14.71 26.34 -23.48
C PHE A 113 -13.73 25.52 -22.66
N TRP A 114 -12.43 25.84 -22.76
CA TRP A 114 -11.37 25.16 -22.01
C TRP A 114 -11.51 25.38 -20.51
N GLU A 115 -11.85 26.59 -20.08
CA GLU A 115 -12.08 26.90 -18.67
C GLU A 115 -13.22 26.06 -18.08
N LYS A 116 -14.35 25.92 -18.79
CA LYS A 116 -15.45 25.03 -18.41
C LYS A 116 -15.04 23.56 -18.41
N MET A 117 -14.26 23.12 -19.40
CA MET A 117 -13.80 21.73 -19.48
C MET A 117 -12.89 21.37 -18.30
N VAL A 118 -11.93 22.24 -17.97
CA VAL A 118 -11.02 22.06 -16.84
C VAL A 118 -11.78 22.08 -15.51
N LEU A 119 -12.68 23.05 -15.30
CA LEU A 119 -13.53 23.09 -14.10
C LEU A 119 -14.36 21.82 -13.92
N ASN A 120 -14.94 21.30 -15.01
CA ASN A 120 -15.74 20.07 -14.96
C ASN A 120 -14.88 18.83 -14.66
N LEU A 121 -13.65 18.78 -15.19
CA LEU A 121 -12.70 17.70 -14.88
C LEU A 121 -12.24 17.75 -13.42
N VAL A 122 -11.90 18.95 -12.92
CA VAL A 122 -11.52 19.17 -11.51
C VAL A 122 -12.67 18.75 -10.60
N ASN A 123 -13.90 19.16 -10.87
CA ASN A 123 -15.07 18.77 -10.09
C ASN A 123 -15.27 17.24 -10.05
N LYS A 124 -15.12 16.56 -11.18
CA LYS A 124 -15.20 15.09 -11.23
C LYS A 124 -14.09 14.42 -10.41
N ILE A 125 -12.87 14.94 -10.47
CA ILE A 125 -11.74 14.42 -9.69
C ILE A 125 -11.99 14.66 -8.19
N THR A 126 -12.49 15.84 -7.81
CA THR A 126 -12.83 16.14 -6.41
C THR A 126 -13.99 15.30 -5.90
N ASP A 127 -14.97 14.95 -6.74
CA ASP A 127 -16.07 14.04 -6.36
C ASP A 127 -15.56 12.61 -6.11
N VAL A 128 -14.67 12.11 -6.98
CA VAL A 128 -14.06 10.79 -6.82
C VAL A 128 -13.15 10.74 -5.60
N LEU A 129 -12.34 11.78 -5.36
CA LEU A 129 -11.46 11.83 -4.19
C LEU A 129 -12.23 12.12 -2.89
N GLY A 130 -13.26 12.96 -2.94
CA GLY A 130 -14.12 13.29 -1.81
C GLY A 130 -14.98 12.11 -1.35
N SER A 131 -15.44 11.27 -2.28
CA SER A 131 -16.15 10.03 -1.95
C SER A 131 -15.24 8.93 -1.36
N GLN A 132 -13.93 9.03 -1.52
CA GLN A 132 -12.95 8.11 -0.91
C GLN A 132 -12.35 8.62 0.41
N ILE A 133 -12.71 9.83 0.86
CA ILE A 133 -12.19 10.48 2.09
C ILE A 133 -13.35 10.90 3.04
N ALA A 134 -14.54 10.33 2.90
CA ALA A 134 -15.54 10.38 3.97
C ALA A 134 -15.12 9.40 5.09
N PRO A 135 -15.17 9.80 6.38
CA PRO A 135 -14.83 8.93 7.50
C PRO A 135 -15.75 7.70 7.62
#